data_AF-A0A0Q6ZJF8-F1
#
_entry.id   AF-A0A0Q6ZJF8-F1
#
_cell.length_a   1.000
_cell.length_b   1.000
_cell.length_c   1.000
_cell.angle_alpha   90.00
_cell.angle_beta   90.00
_cell.angle_gamma   90.00
#
_symmetry.space_group_name_H-M   'P 1'
#
loop_
_entity.id
_entity.type
_entity.pdbx_description
1 polymer ?
#
loop_
_entity_poly.entity_id
_entity_poly.type
_entity_poly.pdbx_seq_one_letter_code
_entity_poly.pdbx_strand_id
1 'polypeptide(L)'
;MTSCTIPRQPKLADTPHTMVGDMQREKIVTLDLEGCNVAYINMLMNEFERDKPVGHRFEQWPEAIRVRMEKEIADWYGRNPTASVKGITQGICDDMCVMAIHWRPKS
;
A
#
# COMPACT_ATOMS: atom_id res chain seq x y z
N MET A 1 -15.60 35.79 4.29
CA MET A 1 -15.85 34.35 4.06
C MET A 1 -15.76 34.11 2.57
N THR A 2 -14.58 33.70 2.09
CA THR A 2 -14.29 33.55 0.66
C THR A 2 -14.15 32.07 0.33
N SER A 3 -15.07 31.61 -0.53
CA SER A 3 -15.15 30.29 -1.14
C SER A 3 -13.82 29.86 -1.77
N CYS A 4 -13.31 28.69 -1.38
CA CYS A 4 -12.13 28.09 -1.98
C CYS A 4 -12.56 27.24 -3.17
N THR A 5 -12.40 27.79 -4.39
CA THR A 5 -12.73 27.15 -5.66
C THR A 5 -11.70 26.05 -5.96
N ILE A 6 -12.15 24.79 -6.03
CA ILE A 6 -11.33 23.64 -6.44
C ILE A 6 -10.90 23.81 -7.91
N PRO A 7 -9.60 23.73 -8.27
CA PRO A 7 -9.17 23.76 -9.66
C PRO A 7 -9.71 22.54 -10.43
N ARG A 8 -10.36 22.80 -11.57
CA ARG A 8 -10.79 21.79 -12.55
C ARG A 8 -9.57 21.01 -13.05
N GLN A 9 -9.73 19.70 -13.21
CA GLN A 9 -8.73 18.77 -13.73
C GLN A 9 -7.96 19.32 -14.95
N PRO A 10 -6.65 19.08 -15.05
CA PRO A 10 -5.93 19.37 -16.28
C PRO A 10 -6.54 18.53 -17.41
N LYS A 11 -6.93 19.22 -18.49
CA LYS A 11 -7.38 18.61 -19.75
C LYS A 11 -6.34 17.57 -20.17
N LEU A 12 -6.78 16.33 -20.43
CA LEU A 12 -5.97 15.34 -21.12
C LEU A 12 -5.41 16.00 -22.38
N ALA A 13 -4.09 16.21 -22.39
CA ALA A 13 -3.40 16.63 -23.59
C ALA A 13 -3.56 15.52 -24.64
N ASP A 14 -3.96 15.93 -25.84
CA ASP A 14 -4.10 15.11 -27.03
C ASP A 14 -2.88 14.21 -27.22
N THR A 15 -3.00 12.96 -26.78
CA THR A 15 -1.97 11.95 -26.98
C THR A 15 -2.38 11.13 -28.22
N PRO A 16 -1.56 11.06 -29.27
CA PRO A 16 -1.93 10.40 -30.52
C PRO A 16 -2.35 8.94 -30.29
N HIS A 17 -3.52 8.56 -30.81
CA HIS A 17 -4.16 7.24 -30.68
C HIS A 17 -3.46 6.07 -31.40
N THR A 18 -2.19 6.20 -31.73
CA THR A 18 -1.45 5.21 -32.52
C THR A 18 -0.09 4.91 -31.90
N MET A 19 -0.09 4.42 -30.66
CA MET A 19 0.98 3.60 -30.06
C MET A 19 0.43 2.81 -28.86
N VAL A 20 -0.77 2.24 -28.99
CA VAL A 20 -1.29 1.25 -28.03
C VAL A 20 -0.64 -0.10 -28.35
N GLY A 21 0.68 -0.20 -28.15
CA GLY A 21 1.25 -1.48 -27.74
C GLY A 21 0.72 -1.76 -26.35
N ASP A 22 0.39 -3.02 -26.05
CA ASP A 22 -0.24 -3.50 -24.82
C ASP A 22 0.33 -2.85 -23.54
N MET A 23 -0.12 -1.63 -23.23
CA MET A 23 -0.03 -1.09 -21.90
C MET A 23 -1.09 -1.87 -21.16
N GLN A 24 -0.63 -2.94 -20.48
CA GLN A 24 -1.32 -3.53 -19.37
C GLN A 24 -1.83 -2.38 -18.51
N ARG A 25 -3.09 -1.99 -18.72
CA ARG A 25 -3.81 -1.12 -17.80
C ARG A 25 -3.67 -1.83 -16.48
N GLU A 26 -2.91 -1.23 -15.57
CA GLU A 26 -2.72 -1.70 -14.21
C GLU A 26 -4.05 -2.25 -13.74
N LYS A 27 -4.10 -3.56 -13.60
CA LYS A 27 -5.28 -4.25 -13.16
C LYS A 27 -5.41 -3.83 -11.71
N ILE A 28 -6.13 -2.73 -11.44
CA ILE A 28 -6.53 -2.34 -10.10
C ILE A 28 -7.44 -3.47 -9.65
N VAL A 29 -6.84 -4.51 -9.06
CA VAL A 29 -7.55 -5.50 -8.29
C VAL A 29 -8.07 -4.71 -7.10
N THR A 30 -9.31 -4.24 -7.19
CA THR A 30 -10.04 -3.74 -6.04
C THR A 30 -10.04 -4.87 -5.02
N LEU A 31 -9.15 -4.77 -4.03
CA LEU A 31 -9.10 -5.68 -2.89
C LEU A 31 -10.50 -5.65 -2.25
N ASP A 32 -11.18 -6.79 -2.20
CA ASP A 32 -12.40 -6.95 -1.42
C ASP A 32 -12.02 -6.96 0.06
N LEU A 33 -12.04 -5.78 0.68
CA LEU A 33 -11.72 -5.57 2.09
C LEU A 33 -12.98 -5.43 2.96
N GLU A 34 -14.18 -5.51 2.39
CA GLU A 34 -15.42 -5.31 3.12
C GLU A 34 -15.60 -6.38 4.21
N GLY A 35 -15.97 -5.98 5.43
CA GLY A 35 -16.14 -6.92 6.54
C GLY A 35 -14.86 -7.66 6.98
N CYS A 36 -13.67 -7.22 6.55
CA CYS A 36 -12.41 -7.74 7.08
C CYS A 36 -12.14 -7.19 8.49
N ASN A 37 -11.57 -8.05 9.33
CA ASN A 37 -10.83 -7.61 10.50
C ASN A 37 -9.50 -7.01 10.05
N VAL A 38 -8.99 -6.04 10.81
CA VAL A 38 -7.72 -5.37 10.49
C VAL A 38 -6.76 -5.48 11.68
N ALA A 39 -5.56 -5.99 11.42
CA ALA A 39 -4.45 -5.96 12.37
C ALA A 39 -3.39 -4.97 11.88
N TYR A 40 -3.01 -4.03 12.75
CA TYR A 40 -1.98 -3.03 12.45
C TYR A 40 -0.63 -3.44 13.02
N ILE A 41 0.42 -3.25 12.22
CA ILE A 41 1.81 -3.46 12.61
C ILE A 41 2.56 -2.17 12.29
N ASN A 42 3.10 -1.53 13.33
CA ASN A 42 3.86 -0.29 13.22
C ASN A 42 5.33 -0.59 13.46
N MET A 43 6.20 -0.19 12.52
CA MET A 43 7.64 -0.35 12.64
C MET A 43 8.31 1.01 12.53
N LEU A 44 9.14 1.32 13.52
CA LEU A 44 10.00 2.50 13.47
C LEU A 44 11.01 2.34 12.32
N MET A 45 11.13 3.39 11.51
CA MET A 45 12.19 3.53 10.52
C MET A 45 13.32 4.36 11.10
N ASN A 46 14.57 3.95 10.85
CA ASN A 46 15.74 4.74 11.24
C ASN A 46 15.99 5.89 10.25
N GLU A 47 16.86 6.82 10.62
CA GLU A 47 17.11 8.03 9.83
C GLU A 47 17.59 7.72 8.40
N PHE A 48 18.45 6.72 8.24
CA PHE A 48 18.98 6.29 6.95
C PHE A 48 17.94 5.59 6.05
N GLU A 49 16.88 5.04 6.64
CA GLU A 49 15.75 4.44 5.92
C GLU A 49 14.75 5.50 5.47
N ARG A 50 14.65 6.62 6.19
CA ARG A 50 13.81 7.79 5.83
C ARG A 50 14.40 8.58 4.67
N ASP A 51 15.72 8.76 4.66
CA ASP A 51 16.40 9.59 3.66
C ASP A 51 16.53 8.93 2.28
N LYS A 52 16.24 7.62 2.21
CA LYS A 52 16.06 6.95 0.92
C LYS A 52 14.73 7.41 0.33
N PRO A 53 14.62 7.55 -1.00
CA PRO A 53 13.35 7.84 -1.65
C PRO A 53 12.43 6.63 -1.49
N VAL A 54 11.81 6.49 -0.32
CA VAL A 54 10.69 5.60 -0.11
C VAL A 54 9.56 6.27 -0.87
N GLY A 55 9.42 5.88 -2.13
CA GLY A 55 8.45 6.46 -3.03
C GLY A 55 7.11 6.47 -2.33
N HIS A 56 6.55 7.67 -2.11
CA HIS A 56 5.17 7.88 -1.69
C HIS A 56 4.15 7.13 -2.60
N ARG A 57 4.63 6.52 -3.70
CA ARG A 57 3.96 5.50 -4.51
C ARG A 57 4.85 4.25 -4.64
N PHE A 58 4.55 3.26 -3.81
CA PHE A 58 4.56 1.82 -4.07
C PHE A 58 5.80 1.05 -4.58
N GLU A 59 6.90 1.61 -5.04
CA GLU A 59 7.84 0.74 -5.77
C GLU A 59 8.94 0.07 -4.95
N GLN A 60 9.61 0.70 -3.97
CA GLN A 60 10.69 0.00 -3.23
C GLN A 60 10.82 0.48 -1.78
N TRP A 61 10.47 -0.38 -0.83
CA TRP A 61 10.86 -0.20 0.57
C TRP A 61 12.35 -0.43 0.74
N PRO A 62 13.01 0.26 1.70
CA PRO A 62 14.38 -0.09 2.07
C PRO A 62 14.47 -1.59 2.42
N GLU A 63 15.48 -2.27 1.92
CA GLU A 63 15.61 -3.73 2.05
C GLU A 63 15.47 -4.23 3.50
N ALA A 64 16.07 -3.51 4.46
CA ALA A 64 15.96 -3.83 5.88
C ALA A 64 14.50 -3.76 6.39
N ILE A 65 13.73 -2.76 5.93
CA ILE A 65 12.30 -2.64 6.23
C ILE A 65 11.52 -3.76 5.56
N ARG A 66 11.79 -4.05 4.28
CA ARG A 66 11.14 -5.14 3.55
C ARG A 66 11.30 -6.49 4.24
N VAL A 67 12.52 -6.85 4.63
CA VAL A 67 12.81 -8.10 5.36
C VAL A 67 12.06 -8.14 6.69
N ARG A 68 11.98 -7.02 7.41
CA ARG A 68 11.23 -6.93 8.66
C ARG A 68 9.73 -7.12 8.43
N MET A 69 9.16 -6.47 7.41
CA MET A 69 7.75 -6.64 7.04
C MET A 69 7.40 -8.09 6.74
N GLU A 70 8.23 -8.77 5.95
CA GLU A 70 8.03 -10.19 5.59
C GLU A 70 8.05 -11.09 6.82
N LYS A 71 8.97 -10.82 7.76
CA LYS A 71 9.03 -11.54 9.02
C LYS A 71 7.77 -11.32 9.87
N GLU A 72 7.33 -10.08 10.03
CA GLU A 72 6.13 -9.76 10.82
C GLU A 72 4.86 -10.39 10.21
N ILE A 73 4.76 -10.43 8.88
CA ILE A 73 3.68 -11.14 8.19
C ILE A 73 3.74 -12.64 8.47
N ALA A 74 4.92 -13.26 8.36
CA ALA A 74 5.10 -14.69 8.62
C ALA A 74 4.77 -15.05 10.08
N ASP A 75 5.24 -14.26 11.03
CA ASP A 75 4.97 -14.42 12.46
C ASP A 75 3.47 -14.22 12.76
N TRP A 76 2.80 -13.31 12.05
CA TRP A 76 1.35 -13.14 12.16
C TRP A 76 0.59 -14.36 11.63
N TYR A 77 0.98 -14.92 10.47
CA TYR A 77 0.39 -16.16 9.96
C TYR A 77 0.56 -17.32 10.92
N GLY A 78 1.73 -17.46 11.53
CA GLY A 78 2.01 -18.50 12.53
C GLY A 78 1.13 -18.40 13.76
N ARG A 79 0.83 -17.18 14.23
CA ARG A 79 -0.06 -16.93 15.37
C ARG A 79 -1.55 -17.05 15.02
N ASN A 80 -1.92 -16.89 13.75
CA ASN A 80 -3.31 -16.87 13.30
C ASN A 80 -3.59 -17.93 12.21
N PRO A 81 -3.39 -19.24 12.50
CA PRO A 81 -3.54 -20.29 11.49
C PRO A 81 -4.97 -20.43 10.96
N THR A 82 -5.97 -19.96 11.71
CA THR A 82 -7.39 -19.96 11.34
C THR A 82 -7.81 -18.70 10.56
N ALA A 83 -6.90 -17.80 10.20
CA ALA A 83 -7.22 -16.58 9.47
C ALA A 83 -6.92 -16.71 7.96
N SER A 84 -7.83 -16.20 7.13
CA SER A 84 -7.66 -15.99 5.69
C SER A 84 -7.36 -14.52 5.43
N VAL A 85 -6.13 -14.22 5.03
CA VAL A 85 -5.71 -12.86 4.64
C VAL A 85 -6.33 -12.52 3.29
N LYS A 86 -6.99 -11.36 3.22
CA LYS A 86 -7.63 -10.81 2.01
C LYS A 86 -6.80 -9.72 1.35
N GLY A 87 -5.98 -9.03 2.13
CA GLY A 87 -5.07 -8.01 1.62
C GLY A 87 -4.08 -7.55 2.68
N ILE A 88 -2.96 -7.04 2.23
CA ILE A 88 -1.98 -6.36 3.08
C ILE A 88 -1.74 -5.00 2.44
N THR A 89 -2.01 -3.95 3.20
CA THR A 89 -1.77 -2.57 2.78
C THR A 89 -0.64 -1.99 3.62
N GLN A 90 0.24 -1.22 2.99
CA GLN A 90 1.43 -0.66 3.61
C GLN A 90 1.50 0.84 3.31
N GLY A 91 2.04 1.61 4.25
CA GLY A 91 2.14 3.06 4.13
C GLY A 91 3.12 3.64 5.15
N ILE A 92 3.29 4.96 5.10
CA ILE A 92 4.13 5.71 6.03
C ILE A 92 3.23 6.64 6.85
N CYS A 93 3.40 6.65 8.16
CA CYS A 93 2.72 7.58 9.07
C CYS A 93 3.70 8.01 10.16
N ASP A 94 3.92 9.31 10.33
CA ASP A 94 4.77 9.90 11.38
C ASP A 94 6.10 9.14 11.59
N ASP A 95 6.87 8.98 10.51
CA ASP A 95 8.17 8.27 10.48
C ASP A 95 8.12 6.76 10.76
N MET A 96 6.93 6.17 10.76
CA MET A 96 6.75 4.73 10.88
C MET A 96 6.32 4.11 9.56
N CYS A 97 6.85 2.93 9.27
CA CYS A 97 6.24 2.01 8.33
C CYS A 97 5.03 1.38 9.02
N VAL A 98 3.85 1.58 8.44
CA VAL A 98 2.58 1.02 8.93
C VAL A 98 2.11 -0.03 7.95
N MET A 99 1.82 -1.22 8.47
CA MET A 99 1.18 -2.30 7.73
C MET A 99 -0.18 -2.60 8.34
N ALA A 100 -1.16 -2.84 7.49
CA ALA A 100 -2.47 -3.33 7.87
C ALA A 100 -2.73 -4.66 7.17
N ILE A 101 -2.93 -5.71 7.97
CA ILE A 101 -3.31 -7.05 7.49
C ILE A 101 -4.82 -7.16 7.60
N HIS A 102 -5.48 -7.25 6.46
CA HIS A 102 -6.92 -7.41 6.33
C HIS A 102 -7.24 -8.90 6.25
N TRP A 103 -8.07 -9.42 7.15
CA TRP A 103 -8.31 -10.86 7.26
C TRP A 103 -9.74 -11.19 7.67
N ARG A 104 -10.16 -12.44 7.38
CA ARG A 104 -11.42 -13.03 7.83
C ARG A 104 -11.14 -14.41 8.45
N PRO A 105 -11.98 -14.93 9.36
CA PRO A 105 -11.88 -16.32 9.79
C PRO A 105 -11.97 -17.28 8.58
N LYS A 106 -11.17 -18.34 8.58
CA LYS A 106 -11.33 -19.46 7.65
C LYS A 106 -12.66 -20.14 7.98
N SER A 107 -13.50 -20.30 6.96
CA SER A 107 -14.74 -21.07 7.04
C SER A 107 -14.44 -22.55 7.11
#